data_AF-A0A5C9D5W8-F1
#
_entry.id   AF-A0A5C9D5W8-F1
#
_cell.length_a   1.000
_cell.length_b   1.000
_cell.length_c   1.000
_cell.angle_alpha   90.00
_cell.angle_beta   90.00
_cell.angle_gamma   90.00
#
_symmetry.space_group_name_H-M   'P 1'
#
loop_
_entity.id
_entity.type
_entity.pdbx_description
1 polymer ?
#
loop_
_entity_poly.entity_id
_entity_poly.type
_entity_poly.pdbx_seq_one_letter_code
_entity_poly.pdbx_strand_id
1 'polypeptide(L)' 'MRIERMAAENFREVISLWENTAGMGLNPYDDSEEGLRRYLARNPST' A
#
# COMPACT_ATOMS: atom_id res chain seq x y z
N MET A 1 -11.50 9.62 14.16
CA MET A 1 -10.48 9.22 13.16
C MET A 1 -9.60 8.17 13.80
N ARG A 2 -9.44 6.98 13.19
CA ARG A 2 -8.64 5.86 13.70
C ARG A 2 -7.52 5.59 12.69
N ILE A 3 -6.28 5.51 13.17
CA ILE A 3 -5.11 5.17 12.34
C ILE A 3 -4.60 3.82 12.85
N GLU A 4 -4.36 2.88 11.94
CA GLU A 4 -3.86 1.53 12.24
C GLU A 4 -2.65 1.22 11.35
N ARG A 5 -1.82 0.25 11.76
CA ARG A 5 -0.75 -0.23 10.88
C ARG A 5 -1.35 -0.96 9.69
N MET A 6 -0.79 -0.69 8.52
CA MET A 6 -1.17 -1.35 7.28
C MET A 6 -0.68 -2.80 7.28
N ALA A 7 -1.54 -3.73 6.89
CA ALA A 7 -1.20 -5.12 6.63
C ALA A 7 -1.33 -5.43 5.13
N ALA A 8 -0.72 -6.52 4.68
CA ALA A 8 -0.75 -6.91 3.27
C ALA A 8 -2.18 -7.18 2.77
N GLU A 9 -3.06 -7.60 3.67
CA GLU A 9 -4.48 -7.85 3.42
C GLU A 9 -5.25 -6.58 3.04
N ASN A 10 -4.75 -5.39 3.42
CA ASN A 10 -5.38 -4.12 3.09
C ASN A 10 -5.07 -3.64 1.67
N PHE A 11 -4.25 -4.35 0.90
CA PHE A 11 -3.77 -3.91 -0.41
C PHE A 11 -4.88 -3.41 -1.34
N ARG A 12 -6.00 -4.15 -1.42
CA ARG A 12 -7.11 -3.76 -2.31
C ARG A 12 -7.77 -2.44 -1.94
N GLU A 13 -7.91 -2.14 -0.66
CA GLU A 13 -8.50 -0.89 -0.21
C GLU A 13 -7.54 0.29 -0.45
N VAL A 14 -6.24 0.05 -0.19
CA VAL A 14 -5.18 1.04 -0.36
C VAL A 14 -4.96 1.40 -1.83
N ILE A 15 -4.85 0.43 -2.72
CA ILE A 15 -4.65 0.70 -4.15
C ILE A 15 -5.86 1.43 -4.74
N SER A 16 -7.09 1.04 -4.34
CA SER A 16 -8.31 1.73 -4.77
C SER A 16 -8.33 3.19 -4.29
N LEU A 17 -7.91 3.46 -3.05
CA LEU A 17 -7.78 4.84 -2.55
C LEU A 17 -6.78 5.64 -3.38
N TRP A 18 -5.60 5.08 -3.64
CA TRP A 18 -4.55 5.77 -4.39
C TRP A 18 -4.94 6.04 -5.85
N GLU A 19 -5.54 5.06 -6.53
CA GLU A 19 -6.06 5.21 -7.90
C GLU A 19 -7.13 6.30 -8.02
N ASN A 20 -7.91 6.53 -6.96
CA ASN A 20 -8.94 7.56 -6.92
C ASN A 20 -8.44 8.90 -6.33
N THR A 21 -7.15 9.01 -6.01
CA THR A 21 -6.54 10.25 -5.50
C THR A 21 -5.93 11.04 -6.66
N ALA A 22 -6.54 12.20 -6.96
CA ALA A 22 -6.08 13.05 -8.07
C ALA A 22 -4.61 13.47 -7.89
N GLY A 23 -3.80 13.26 -8.93
CA GLY A 23 -2.38 13.59 -8.93
C GLY A 23 -1.47 12.54 -8.26
N MET A 24 -2.01 11.41 -7.82
CA MET A 24 -1.21 10.31 -7.28
C MET A 24 -0.39 9.64 -8.39
N GLY A 25 0.93 9.55 -8.19
CA GLY A 25 1.84 8.87 -9.10
C GLY A 25 2.12 7.45 -8.63
N LEU A 26 1.45 6.46 -9.23
CA LEU A 26 1.65 5.05 -8.90
C LEU A 26 2.81 4.45 -9.70
N ASN A 27 3.71 3.77 -9.00
CA ASN A 27 4.78 2.97 -9.57
C ASN A 27 4.32 1.50 -9.68
N PRO A 28 4.31 0.91 -10.90
CA PRO A 28 3.79 -0.45 -11.11
C PRO A 28 4.63 -1.55 -10.43
N TYR A 29 5.84 -1.25 -9.96
CA TYR A 29 6.69 -2.19 -9.24
C TYR A 29 6.48 -2.07 -7.73
N ASP A 30 6.66 -0.88 -7.17
CA ASP A 30 6.60 -0.67 -5.72
C ASP A 30 5.16 -0.69 -5.19
N ASP A 31 4.20 -0.12 -5.93
CA ASP A 31 2.79 -0.06 -5.55
C ASP A 31 1.98 -1.28 -6.03
N SER A 32 2.66 -2.31 -6.54
CA SER A 32 2.05 -3.62 -6.78
C SER A 32 1.82 -4.37 -5.46
N GLU A 33 0.94 -5.38 -5.49
CA GLU A 33 0.71 -6.22 -4.30
C GLU A 33 2.01 -6.90 -3.82
N GLU A 34 2.80 -7.38 -4.76
CA GLU A 34 4.11 -8.00 -4.50
C GLU A 34 5.10 -6.99 -3.93
N GLY A 35 5.12 -5.75 -4.46
CA GLY A 35 5.94 -4.65 -3.97
C GLY A 35 5.60 -4.32 -2.51
N LEU A 36 4.32 -4.11 -2.21
CA LEU A 36 3.81 -3.85 -0.86
C LEU A 36 4.19 -4.98 0.10
N ARG A 37 3.96 -6.24 -0.27
CA ARG A 37 4.29 -7.42 0.55
C ARG A 37 5.79 -7.47 0.86
N ARG A 38 6.64 -7.23 -0.13
CA ARG A 38 8.10 -7.20 0.06
C ARG A 38 8.55 -6.04 0.93
N TYR A 39 7.87 -4.90 0.86
CA TYR A 39 8.16 -3.75 1.70
C TYR A 39 7.80 -4.05 3.16
N LEU A 40 6.59 -4.56 3.44
CA LEU A 40 6.16 -4.92 4.79
C LEU A 40 7.02 -6.03 5.40
N ALA A 41 7.40 -7.05 4.60
CA ALA A 41 8.27 -8.12 5.07
C ALA A 41 9.68 -7.63 5.47
N ARG A 42 10.20 -6.61 4.77
CA ARG A 42 11.49 -5.98 5.10
C ARG A 42 11.38 -5.00 6.28
N ASN A 43 10.18 -4.45 6.53
CA ASN A 43 9.93 -3.43 7.53
C ASN A 43 8.81 -3.88 8.49
N PRO A 44 9.04 -4.93 9.31
CA PRO A 44 7.99 -5.54 10.14
C PRO A 44 7.42 -4.64 11.24
N SER A 45 8.03 -3.48 11.48
CA SER A 45 7.60 -2.50 12.48
C SER A 45 7.03 -1.19 11.90
N THR A 46 6.91 -1.09 10.57
CA THR A 46 6.14 0.00 9.91
C THR A 46 4.67 -0.07 10.29
#